data_AF-A0A0C2I9H8-F1
#
_entry.id   AF-A0A0C2I9H8-F1
#
_cell.length_a   1.000
_cell.length_b   1.000
_cell.length_c   1.000
_cell.angle_alpha   90.00
_cell.angle_beta   90.00
_cell.angle_gamma   90.00
#
_symmetry.space_group_name_H-M   'P 1'
#
loop_
_entity.id
_entity.type
_entity.pdbx_description
1 polymer ?
#
loop_
_entity_poly.entity_id
_entity_poly.type
_entity_poly.pdbx_seq_one_letter_code
_entity_poly.pdbx_strand_id
1 'polypeptide(L)'
;MKNTLTKIKKSDQNINQMIIDNYISTSGYSNIDVQMEMVQTMISRFSNIHKRELDQLIMHYFPDSLYLEFHKMSASGNKVGQYKEKKNLLFDIFNFIFRNSNLVCHYKTKYFIEFFVNFIKTPDENSSLEPNKIIDSINMSLYYEVNKVIFINSNAMYYVYNFCNINGSILEEPFWTVCENIYDIKGTSISFINCQKLSNSVHEIMTKFGPSREDCARLIFIVFHMIIRLKLVDGIEFDIGHLYGISLSTLLRYIHRGHDSDILVNVSQIWGRILNASKNTVHIDSIDKLIFFASLYSIELSSELRNIIDGSEDMLLTDYFMQKLNIIYFSFVSFPLINQNVYTWFQKVLTDLHTSFQLYFESEAMKNLSIRHQYIIVQYYLKSLVTLNISISSHVENILKGFLKKYGNKPYYKLHFTFIESHFVFDISDISENKESDLDSHLIKIKNFLNDLIVALTDVEYINIVKSYQKLSMYEEQPLCNFSMINIDFIRTVFEGCATRLIKDNQNMIPEINENDEYITYKKVMNSIILSFNESIYLEKQESENYIKMCDYHSHISELNRSKETNDNLSESVSSGNNSEKAYLSQIPTFQTLLTWFCLIYEMKFIFDHMNSQFGKF
;
A
#
# COMPACT_ATOMS: atom_id res chain seq x y z
N MET A 1 27.32 -64.75 -10.79
CA MET A 1 26.68 -63.43 -10.53
C MET A 1 25.47 -63.17 -11.44
N LYS A 2 25.60 -63.15 -12.79
CA LYS A 2 24.44 -62.96 -13.70
C LYS A 2 23.30 -63.96 -13.50
N ASN A 3 23.58 -65.27 -13.41
CA ASN A 3 22.54 -66.29 -13.18
C ASN A 3 21.85 -66.18 -11.80
N THR A 4 22.57 -65.70 -10.79
CA THR A 4 22.03 -65.43 -9.44
C THR A 4 21.13 -64.20 -9.46
N LEU A 5 21.53 -63.12 -10.12
CA LEU A 5 20.72 -61.91 -10.33
C LEU A 5 19.44 -62.20 -11.11
N THR A 6 19.48 -63.06 -12.13
CA THR A 6 18.28 -63.45 -12.90
C THR A 6 17.32 -64.31 -12.08
N LYS A 7 17.83 -65.24 -11.24
CA LYS A 7 17.00 -66.04 -10.34
C LYS A 7 16.35 -65.18 -9.24
N ILE A 8 17.10 -64.23 -8.66
CA ILE A 8 16.56 -63.27 -7.68
C ILE A 8 15.45 -62.43 -8.31
N LYS A 9 15.66 -61.89 -9.52
CA LYS A 9 14.63 -61.12 -10.25
C LYS A 9 13.36 -61.93 -10.54
N LYS A 10 13.47 -63.20 -10.91
CA LYS A 10 12.29 -64.08 -11.13
C LYS A 10 11.57 -64.42 -9.82
N SER A 11 12.32 -64.66 -8.74
CA SER A 11 11.74 -64.93 -7.42
C SER A 11 10.96 -63.73 -6.89
N ASP A 12 11.51 -62.52 -7.03
CA ASP A 12 10.83 -61.28 -6.64
C ASP A 12 9.57 -61.02 -7.46
N GLN A 13 9.57 -61.37 -8.75
CA GLN A 13 8.38 -61.26 -9.60
C GLN A 13 7.26 -62.20 -9.13
N ASN A 14 7.56 -63.45 -8.79
CA ASN A 14 6.56 -64.40 -8.31
C ASN A 14 5.96 -63.95 -6.96
N ILE A 15 6.79 -63.45 -6.05
CA ILE A 15 6.33 -62.93 -4.75
C ILE A 15 5.44 -61.70 -4.96
N ASN A 16 5.86 -60.78 -5.84
CA ASN A 16 5.06 -59.59 -6.16
C ASN A 16 3.70 -59.97 -6.74
N GLN A 17 3.66 -60.95 -7.64
CA GLN A 17 2.40 -61.43 -8.22
C GLN A 17 1.50 -62.07 -7.16
N MET A 18 2.05 -62.92 -6.29
CA MET A 18 1.30 -63.53 -5.19
C MET A 18 0.69 -62.48 -4.26
N ILE A 19 1.44 -61.42 -3.92
CA ILE A 19 0.94 -60.32 -3.08
C ILE A 19 -0.18 -59.55 -3.79
N ILE A 20 -0.04 -59.30 -5.09
CA ILE A 20 -1.07 -58.65 -5.91
C ILE A 20 -2.34 -59.50 -5.98
N ASP A 21 -2.22 -60.79 -6.27
CA ASP A 21 -3.36 -61.72 -6.34
C ASP A 21 -4.07 -61.82 -5.00
N ASN A 22 -3.31 -61.86 -3.90
CA ASN A 22 -3.85 -61.87 -2.55
C ASN A 22 -4.61 -60.57 -2.25
N TYR A 23 -4.05 -59.40 -2.59
CA TYR A 23 -4.71 -58.11 -2.46
C TYR A 23 -6.03 -58.04 -3.24
N ILE A 24 -6.03 -58.49 -4.51
CA ILE A 24 -7.24 -58.54 -5.34
C ILE A 24 -8.29 -59.44 -4.68
N SER A 25 -7.91 -60.65 -4.23
CA SER A 25 -8.85 -61.60 -3.63
C SER A 25 -9.44 -61.12 -2.30
N THR A 26 -8.66 -60.39 -1.50
CA THR A 26 -9.04 -59.89 -0.17
C THR A 26 -9.80 -58.57 -0.23
N SER A 27 -9.71 -57.81 -1.34
CA SER A 27 -10.43 -56.55 -1.52
C SER A 27 -11.96 -56.68 -1.34
N GLY A 28 -12.52 -57.86 -1.65
CA GLY A 28 -13.95 -58.16 -1.48
C GLY A 28 -14.37 -58.66 -0.10
N TYR A 29 -13.45 -58.81 0.86
CA TYR A 29 -13.77 -59.36 2.18
C TYR A 29 -14.48 -58.33 3.05
N SER A 30 -15.34 -58.74 3.99
CA SER A 30 -16.03 -57.80 4.90
C SER A 30 -15.22 -57.45 6.16
N ASN A 31 -14.13 -58.18 6.44
CA ASN A 31 -13.31 -57.98 7.64
C ASN A 31 -12.32 -56.81 7.43
N ILE A 32 -12.52 -55.73 8.17
CA ILE A 32 -11.72 -54.49 8.11
C ILE A 32 -10.25 -54.76 8.48
N ASP A 33 -9.98 -55.54 9.53
CA ASP A 33 -8.62 -55.80 10.00
C ASP A 33 -7.79 -56.51 8.91
N VAL A 34 -8.40 -57.50 8.24
CA VAL A 34 -7.77 -58.22 7.11
C VAL A 34 -7.48 -57.26 5.95
N GLN A 35 -8.42 -56.37 5.62
CA GLN A 35 -8.20 -55.38 4.55
C GLN A 35 -7.07 -54.40 4.91
N MET A 36 -7.01 -53.96 6.17
CA MET A 36 -5.96 -53.06 6.65
C MET A 36 -4.57 -53.70 6.53
N GLU A 37 -4.41 -54.94 7.00
CA GLU A 37 -3.16 -55.70 6.91
C GLU A 37 -2.70 -55.88 5.46
N MET A 38 -3.63 -56.18 4.55
CA MET A 38 -3.31 -56.34 3.14
C MET A 38 -2.89 -55.03 2.48
N VAL A 39 -3.56 -53.91 2.80
CA VAL A 39 -3.15 -52.59 2.31
C VAL A 39 -1.76 -52.20 2.84
N GLN A 40 -1.47 -52.45 4.12
CA GLN A 40 -0.13 -52.22 4.70
C GLN A 40 0.96 -53.07 4.03
N THR A 41 0.63 -54.33 3.74
CA THR A 41 1.53 -55.25 3.02
C THR A 41 1.80 -54.74 1.60
N MET A 42 0.78 -54.24 0.90
CA MET A 42 0.94 -53.63 -0.42
C MET A 42 1.84 -52.38 -0.36
N ILE A 43 1.55 -51.45 0.55
CA ILE A 43 2.32 -50.21 0.68
C ILE A 43 3.79 -50.51 0.98
N SER A 44 4.06 -51.37 1.97
CA SER A 44 5.42 -51.72 2.37
C SER A 44 6.21 -52.42 1.26
N ARG A 45 5.57 -53.29 0.46
CA ARG A 45 6.21 -53.98 -0.65
C ARG A 45 6.48 -53.07 -1.86
N PHE A 46 5.57 -52.14 -2.15
CA PHE A 46 5.57 -51.40 -3.42
C PHE A 46 5.91 -49.90 -3.28
N SER A 47 6.24 -49.40 -2.09
CA SER A 47 6.56 -47.99 -1.85
C SER A 47 7.63 -47.44 -2.81
N ASN A 48 8.66 -48.25 -3.09
CA ASN A 48 9.80 -47.86 -3.94
C ASN A 48 9.63 -48.26 -5.41
N ILE A 49 8.47 -48.78 -5.81
CA ILE A 49 8.18 -49.22 -7.18
C ILE A 49 7.20 -48.23 -7.82
N HIS A 50 7.64 -47.52 -8.86
CA HIS A 50 6.85 -46.47 -9.53
C HIS A 50 6.33 -46.94 -10.89
N LYS A 51 5.50 -48.00 -10.88
CA LYS A 51 4.86 -48.54 -12.10
C LYS A 51 3.41 -48.09 -12.18
N ARG A 52 3.06 -47.39 -13.26
CA ARG A 52 1.72 -46.82 -13.45
C ARG A 52 0.62 -47.89 -13.43
N GLU A 53 0.85 -49.04 -14.05
CA GLU A 53 -0.13 -50.13 -14.13
C GLU A 53 -0.41 -50.72 -12.74
N LEU A 54 0.64 -50.87 -11.94
CA LEU A 54 0.53 -51.36 -10.56
C LEU A 54 -0.23 -50.36 -9.69
N ASP A 55 0.11 -49.08 -9.79
CA ASP A 55 -0.56 -48.02 -9.04
C ASP A 55 -2.06 -47.97 -9.38
N GLN A 56 -2.39 -48.05 -10.67
CA GLN A 56 -3.79 -48.10 -11.13
C GLN A 56 -4.51 -49.35 -10.64
N LEU A 57 -3.86 -50.50 -10.64
CA LEU A 57 -4.42 -51.75 -10.11
C LEU A 57 -4.75 -51.63 -8.62
N ILE A 58 -3.83 -51.07 -7.82
CA ILE A 58 -4.04 -50.88 -6.38
C ILE A 58 -5.26 -49.99 -6.12
N MET A 59 -5.40 -48.90 -6.88
CA MET A 59 -6.55 -47.99 -6.77
C MET A 59 -7.86 -48.59 -7.29
N HIS A 60 -7.79 -49.40 -8.34
CA HIS A 60 -8.96 -50.07 -8.91
C HIS A 60 -9.57 -51.04 -7.89
N TYR A 61 -8.74 -51.89 -7.29
CA TYR A 61 -9.11 -52.89 -6.28
C TYR A 61 -8.99 -52.40 -4.83
N PHE A 62 -9.02 -51.08 -4.61
CA PHE A 62 -8.99 -50.55 -3.25
C PHE A 62 -10.22 -51.06 -2.45
N PRO A 63 -10.05 -51.64 -1.25
CA PRO A 63 -11.14 -52.32 -0.55
C PRO A 63 -12.28 -51.37 -0.14
N ASP A 64 -13.51 -51.67 -0.59
CA ASP A 64 -14.67 -50.79 -0.39
C ASP A 64 -15.08 -50.66 1.08
N SER A 65 -14.99 -51.73 1.87
CA SER A 65 -15.33 -51.70 3.31
C SER A 65 -14.41 -50.76 4.08
N LEU A 66 -13.09 -50.82 3.83
CA LEU A 66 -12.11 -49.91 4.42
C LEU A 66 -12.33 -48.46 3.96
N TYR A 67 -12.63 -48.26 2.67
CA TYR A 67 -12.97 -46.94 2.14
C TYR A 67 -14.20 -46.34 2.84
N LEU A 68 -15.27 -47.13 3.02
CA LEU A 68 -16.47 -46.72 3.76
C LEU A 68 -16.16 -46.43 5.23
N GLU A 69 -15.21 -47.14 5.82
CA GLU A 69 -14.77 -46.90 7.19
C GLU A 69 -14.06 -45.55 7.33
N PHE A 70 -13.18 -45.17 6.39
CA PHE A 70 -12.60 -43.83 6.35
C PHE A 70 -13.64 -42.73 6.18
N HIS A 71 -14.67 -42.98 5.37
CA HIS A 71 -15.80 -42.06 5.26
C HIS A 71 -16.60 -41.94 6.57
N LYS A 72 -16.82 -43.03 7.30
CA LYS A 72 -17.46 -42.98 8.63
C LYS A 72 -16.60 -42.23 9.64
N MET A 73 -15.28 -42.43 9.59
CA MET A 73 -14.32 -41.75 10.47
C MET A 73 -14.27 -40.24 10.21
N SER A 74 -14.32 -39.80 8.94
CA SER A 74 -14.35 -38.37 8.63
C SER A 74 -15.62 -37.68 9.15
N ALA A 75 -16.74 -38.40 9.22
CA ALA A 75 -18.01 -37.89 9.77
C ALA A 75 -18.10 -38.01 11.31
N SER A 76 -17.58 -39.09 11.89
CA SER A 76 -17.79 -39.45 13.30
C SER A 76 -16.59 -39.16 14.21
N GLY A 77 -15.46 -38.76 13.64
CA GLY A 77 -14.22 -38.49 14.37
C GLY A 77 -13.71 -39.70 15.15
N ASN A 78 -13.22 -39.46 16.36
CA ASN A 78 -12.58 -40.46 17.24
C ASN A 78 -13.54 -41.51 17.82
N LYS A 79 -14.84 -41.48 17.51
CA LYS A 79 -15.83 -42.45 18.00
C LYS A 79 -15.76 -43.80 17.29
N VAL A 80 -15.02 -43.89 16.19
CA VAL A 80 -14.84 -45.13 15.43
C VAL A 80 -13.79 -46.02 16.11
N GLY A 81 -14.07 -47.31 16.23
CA GLY A 81 -13.12 -48.28 16.81
C GLY A 81 -11.81 -48.31 16.02
N GLN A 82 -10.67 -48.43 16.72
CA GLN A 82 -9.31 -48.39 16.16
C GLN A 82 -9.03 -47.11 15.34
N TYR A 83 -9.57 -45.95 15.77
CA TYR A 83 -9.42 -44.68 15.06
C TYR A 83 -7.96 -44.34 14.77
N LYS A 84 -7.07 -44.56 15.74
CA LYS A 84 -5.64 -44.20 15.62
C LYS A 84 -4.93 -45.06 14.57
N GLU A 85 -5.12 -46.37 14.62
CA GLU A 85 -4.52 -47.33 13.68
C GLU A 85 -5.00 -47.04 12.26
N LYS A 86 -6.31 -46.82 12.09
CA LYS A 86 -6.91 -46.48 10.80
C LYS A 86 -6.44 -45.11 10.28
N LYS A 87 -6.28 -44.12 11.16
CA LYS A 87 -5.75 -42.79 10.80
C LYS A 87 -4.30 -42.88 10.33
N ASN A 88 -3.45 -43.63 11.04
CA ASN A 88 -2.06 -43.87 10.61
C ASN A 88 -2.02 -44.56 9.24
N LEU A 89 -2.82 -45.62 9.06
CA LEU A 89 -2.92 -46.31 7.78
C LEU A 89 -3.38 -45.37 6.65
N LEU A 90 -4.34 -44.48 6.92
CA LEU A 90 -4.77 -43.50 5.91
C LEU A 90 -3.61 -42.58 5.49
N PHE A 91 -2.78 -42.12 6.41
CA PHE A 91 -1.61 -41.32 6.05
C PHE A 91 -0.58 -42.10 5.25
N ASP A 92 -0.35 -43.38 5.58
CA ASP A 92 0.50 -44.26 4.78
C ASP A 92 -0.06 -44.44 3.37
N ILE A 93 -1.38 -44.62 3.24
CA ILE A 93 -2.07 -44.68 1.94
C ILE A 93 -1.92 -43.36 1.19
N PHE A 94 -2.13 -42.21 1.84
CA PHE A 94 -1.97 -40.90 1.22
C PHE A 94 -0.56 -40.71 0.67
N ASN A 95 0.45 -41.00 1.50
CA ASN A 95 1.85 -40.92 1.10
C ASN A 95 2.18 -41.89 -0.03
N PHE A 96 1.61 -43.09 0.00
CA PHE A 96 1.79 -44.07 -1.06
C PHE A 96 1.16 -43.61 -2.38
N ILE A 97 -0.07 -43.12 -2.37
CA ILE A 97 -0.79 -42.65 -3.56
C ILE A 97 -0.03 -41.51 -4.24
N PHE A 98 0.49 -40.56 -3.44
CA PHE A 98 1.17 -39.36 -3.92
C PHE A 98 2.69 -39.43 -3.83
N ARG A 99 3.30 -40.62 -3.81
CA ARG A 99 4.77 -40.77 -3.91
C ARG A 99 5.31 -40.45 -5.31
N ASN A 100 4.44 -40.40 -6.33
CA ASN A 100 4.74 -40.06 -7.71
C ASN A 100 3.50 -39.51 -8.43
N SER A 101 3.62 -39.16 -9.71
CA SER A 101 2.55 -38.53 -10.50
C SER A 101 1.53 -39.50 -11.13
N ASN A 102 1.68 -40.82 -10.97
CA ASN A 102 0.89 -41.82 -11.71
C ASN A 102 -0.62 -41.77 -11.39
N LEU A 103 -0.98 -41.43 -10.16
CA LEU A 103 -2.36 -41.49 -9.64
C LEU A 103 -3.01 -40.13 -9.44
N VAL A 104 -2.30 -39.04 -9.71
CA VAL A 104 -2.76 -37.69 -9.34
C VAL A 104 -4.09 -37.33 -10.00
N CYS A 105 -4.34 -37.81 -11.22
CA CYS A 105 -5.59 -37.59 -11.97
C CYS A 105 -6.65 -38.69 -11.78
N HIS A 106 -6.40 -39.69 -10.93
CA HIS A 106 -7.34 -40.80 -10.76
C HIS A 106 -8.55 -40.37 -9.92
N TYR A 107 -9.78 -40.58 -10.39
CA TYR A 107 -10.99 -40.03 -9.75
C TYR A 107 -11.14 -40.41 -8.25
N LYS A 108 -10.67 -41.59 -7.82
CA LYS A 108 -10.70 -41.99 -6.39
C LYS A 108 -9.73 -41.21 -5.50
N THR A 109 -8.62 -40.67 -6.02
CA THR A 109 -7.58 -40.04 -5.17
C THR A 109 -8.03 -38.73 -4.56
N LYS A 110 -8.99 -38.04 -5.21
CA LYS A 110 -9.72 -36.91 -4.63
C LYS A 110 -10.25 -37.20 -3.23
N TYR A 111 -10.86 -38.37 -3.03
CA TYR A 111 -11.42 -38.74 -1.72
C TYR A 111 -10.35 -38.96 -0.66
N PHE A 112 -9.17 -39.46 -1.03
CA PHE A 112 -8.06 -39.62 -0.10
C PHE A 112 -7.48 -38.27 0.33
N ILE A 113 -7.48 -37.25 -0.54
CA ILE A 113 -7.16 -35.87 -0.15
C ILE A 113 -8.23 -35.35 0.83
N GLU A 114 -9.51 -35.53 0.53
CA GLU A 114 -10.61 -35.09 1.41
C GLU A 114 -10.54 -35.77 2.78
N PHE A 115 -10.27 -37.08 2.82
CA PHE A 115 -10.01 -37.80 4.06
C PHE A 115 -8.82 -37.19 4.78
N PHE A 116 -7.63 -37.17 4.15
CA PHE A 116 -6.41 -36.58 4.72
C PHE A 116 -6.67 -35.23 5.37
N VAL A 117 -7.32 -34.30 4.65
CA VAL A 117 -7.61 -32.97 5.16
C VAL A 117 -8.57 -33.01 6.36
N ASN A 118 -9.59 -33.87 6.37
CA ASN A 118 -10.48 -34.00 7.52
C ASN A 118 -9.76 -34.54 8.77
N PHE A 119 -8.78 -35.44 8.60
CA PHE A 119 -8.05 -36.02 9.74
C PHE A 119 -7.05 -35.05 10.38
N ILE A 120 -6.37 -34.22 9.59
CA ILE A 120 -5.43 -33.21 10.13
C ILE A 120 -6.13 -32.07 10.88
N LYS A 121 -7.46 -31.89 10.71
CA LYS A 121 -8.26 -30.93 11.48
C LYS A 121 -8.43 -31.33 12.94
N THR A 122 -8.36 -32.63 13.22
CA THR A 122 -8.49 -33.14 14.58
C THR A 122 -7.13 -33.15 15.26
N PRO A 123 -6.91 -32.31 16.30
CA PRO A 123 -5.66 -32.33 17.04
C PRO A 123 -5.48 -33.71 17.68
N ASP A 124 -4.31 -34.29 17.47
CA ASP A 124 -3.95 -35.62 17.97
C ASP A 124 -2.49 -35.58 18.35
N GLU A 125 -2.22 -35.62 19.66
CA GLU A 125 -0.90 -35.37 20.23
C GLU A 125 0.12 -36.48 19.92
N ASN A 126 -0.29 -37.60 19.30
CA ASN A 126 0.53 -38.82 19.26
C ASN A 126 0.61 -39.52 17.88
N SER A 127 0.52 -38.78 16.77
CA SER A 127 0.74 -39.39 15.45
C SER A 127 2.24 -39.52 15.15
N SER A 128 2.73 -40.75 14.93
CA SER A 128 4.13 -41.08 14.60
C SER A 128 4.49 -40.75 13.15
N LEU A 129 3.92 -39.69 12.59
CA LEU A 129 4.02 -39.38 11.17
C LEU A 129 5.32 -38.64 10.89
N GLU A 130 5.94 -38.95 9.76
CA GLU A 130 7.09 -38.23 9.23
C GLU A 130 6.59 -37.02 8.43
N PRO A 131 6.71 -35.78 8.94
CA PRO A 131 6.10 -34.64 8.27
C PRO A 131 6.70 -34.33 6.90
N ASN A 132 7.98 -34.66 6.68
CA ASN A 132 8.65 -34.57 5.37
C ASN A 132 7.84 -35.31 4.28
N LYS A 133 7.46 -36.57 4.54
CA LYS A 133 6.71 -37.39 3.59
C LYS A 133 5.34 -36.78 3.29
N ILE A 134 4.70 -36.16 4.28
CA ILE A 134 3.41 -35.48 4.10
C ILE A 134 3.59 -34.28 3.16
N ILE A 135 4.59 -33.43 3.39
CA ILE A 135 4.84 -32.26 2.53
C ILE A 135 5.17 -32.69 1.09
N ASP A 136 6.03 -33.69 0.92
CA ASP A 136 6.36 -34.24 -0.41
C ASP A 136 5.12 -34.79 -1.13
N SER A 137 4.27 -35.50 -0.40
CA SER A 137 3.03 -36.09 -0.93
C SER A 137 1.98 -35.02 -1.27
N ILE A 138 1.87 -33.97 -0.46
CA ILE A 138 1.05 -32.81 -0.81
C ILE A 138 1.59 -32.20 -2.10
N ASN A 139 2.89 -31.92 -2.19
CA ASN A 139 3.50 -31.33 -3.39
C ASN A 139 3.22 -32.16 -4.65
N MET A 140 3.39 -33.47 -4.58
CA MET A 140 3.05 -34.41 -5.66
C MET A 140 1.56 -34.41 -6.00
N SER A 141 0.66 -34.22 -5.02
CA SER A 141 -0.77 -34.11 -5.31
C SER A 141 -1.13 -32.85 -6.11
N LEU A 142 -0.28 -31.80 -6.10
CA LEU A 142 -0.54 -30.52 -6.78
C LEU A 142 -0.33 -30.56 -8.29
N TYR A 143 0.24 -31.64 -8.86
CA TYR A 143 0.37 -31.80 -10.31
C TYR A 143 -0.98 -31.79 -11.05
N TYR A 144 -2.08 -31.96 -10.32
CA TYR A 144 -3.44 -31.80 -10.85
C TYR A 144 -4.16 -30.63 -10.16
N GLU A 145 -4.50 -29.60 -10.93
CA GLU A 145 -5.08 -28.35 -10.43
C GLU A 145 -6.36 -28.53 -9.60
N VAL A 146 -7.18 -29.56 -9.88
CA VAL A 146 -8.39 -29.84 -9.09
C VAL A 146 -8.06 -30.16 -7.64
N ASN A 147 -6.88 -30.74 -7.36
CA ASN A 147 -6.47 -31.05 -6.00
C ASN A 147 -6.16 -29.77 -5.22
N LYS A 148 -5.57 -28.74 -5.86
CA LYS A 148 -5.35 -27.42 -5.23
C LYS A 148 -6.65 -26.82 -4.70
N VAL A 149 -7.74 -26.94 -5.46
CA VAL A 149 -9.08 -26.48 -5.04
C VAL A 149 -9.53 -27.14 -3.73
N ILE A 150 -9.25 -28.44 -3.55
CA ILE A 150 -9.62 -29.18 -2.33
C ILE A 150 -8.85 -28.64 -1.13
N PHE A 151 -7.54 -28.40 -1.28
CA PHE A 151 -6.70 -27.82 -0.24
C PHE A 151 -7.19 -26.40 0.14
N ILE A 152 -7.48 -25.54 -0.85
CA ILE A 152 -7.97 -24.17 -0.63
C ILE A 152 -9.33 -24.16 0.07
N ASN A 153 -10.32 -24.88 -0.48
CA ASN A 153 -11.69 -24.91 0.06
C ASN A 153 -11.77 -25.52 1.46
N SER A 154 -10.73 -26.24 1.89
CA SER A 154 -10.71 -26.93 3.17
C SER A 154 -9.77 -26.29 4.19
N ASN A 155 -9.14 -25.16 3.86
CA ASN A 155 -8.10 -24.50 4.66
C ASN A 155 -6.94 -25.44 5.02
N ALA A 156 -6.59 -26.36 4.13
CA ALA A 156 -5.76 -27.50 4.49
C ALA A 156 -4.36 -27.10 4.97
N MET A 157 -3.74 -26.10 4.34
CA MET A 157 -2.38 -25.67 4.70
C MET A 157 -2.29 -25.06 6.10
N TYR A 158 -3.35 -24.40 6.58
CA TYR A 158 -3.45 -23.98 7.98
C TYR A 158 -3.38 -25.19 8.93
N TYR A 159 -4.12 -26.26 8.63
CA TYR A 159 -4.10 -27.46 9.46
C TYR A 159 -2.79 -28.22 9.35
N VAL A 160 -2.19 -28.31 8.16
CA VAL A 160 -0.86 -28.92 7.97
C VAL A 160 0.20 -28.18 8.79
N TYR A 161 0.19 -26.85 8.77
CA TYR A 161 1.13 -26.03 9.54
C TYR A 161 1.10 -26.38 11.03
N ASN A 162 -0.11 -26.44 11.61
CA ASN A 162 -0.29 -26.76 13.03
C ASN A 162 -0.02 -28.24 13.33
N PHE A 163 -0.50 -29.14 12.47
CA PHE A 163 -0.38 -30.59 12.65
C PHE A 163 1.07 -31.06 12.59
N CYS A 164 1.86 -30.52 11.66
CA CYS A 164 3.27 -30.86 11.49
C CYS A 164 4.22 -30.04 12.39
N ASN A 165 3.70 -29.11 13.18
CA ASN A 165 4.46 -28.16 14.00
C ASN A 165 5.59 -27.47 13.20
N ILE A 166 5.22 -26.81 12.10
CA ILE A 166 6.17 -26.28 11.12
C ILE A 166 7.07 -25.16 11.67
N ASN A 167 6.56 -24.37 12.62
CA ASN A 167 7.26 -23.20 13.18
C ASN A 167 8.67 -23.54 13.69
N GLY A 168 9.71 -22.91 13.12
CA GLY A 168 11.10 -23.11 13.51
C GLY A 168 11.66 -24.50 13.22
N SER A 169 10.98 -25.29 12.38
CA SER A 169 11.43 -26.60 11.96
C SER A 169 12.19 -26.54 10.63
N ILE A 170 12.92 -27.61 10.29
CA ILE A 170 13.58 -27.76 8.98
C ILE A 170 12.60 -27.82 7.79
N LEU A 171 11.30 -27.92 8.07
CA LEU A 171 10.24 -28.04 7.07
C LEU A 171 9.68 -26.69 6.66
N GLU A 172 10.08 -25.60 7.32
CA GLU A 172 9.49 -24.30 7.13
C GLU A 172 9.56 -23.84 5.67
N GLU A 173 10.74 -23.88 5.05
CA GLU A 173 10.93 -23.50 3.65
C GLU A 173 10.14 -24.43 2.68
N PRO A 174 10.28 -25.78 2.72
CA PRO A 174 9.46 -26.67 1.90
C PRO A 174 7.95 -26.45 2.06
N PHE A 175 7.49 -26.20 3.29
CA PHE A 175 6.08 -25.94 3.57
C PHE A 175 5.60 -24.68 2.86
N TRP A 176 6.36 -23.57 2.94
CA TRP A 176 5.99 -22.32 2.29
C TRP A 176 5.99 -22.44 0.77
N THR A 177 6.97 -23.14 0.17
CA THR A 177 6.99 -23.42 -1.27
C THR A 177 5.74 -24.18 -1.72
N VAL A 178 5.34 -25.22 -0.97
CA VAL A 178 4.12 -25.99 -1.27
C VAL A 178 2.87 -25.12 -1.08
N CYS A 179 2.84 -24.28 -0.05
CA CYS A 179 1.75 -23.35 0.21
C CYS A 179 1.58 -22.37 -0.97
N GLU A 180 2.64 -21.69 -1.39
CA GLU A 180 2.63 -20.77 -2.53
C GLU A 180 2.15 -21.46 -3.81
N ASN A 181 2.59 -22.69 -4.09
CA ASN A 181 2.11 -23.47 -5.24
C ASN A 181 0.60 -23.79 -5.19
N ILE A 182 0.05 -24.09 -4.01
CA ILE A 182 -1.39 -24.32 -3.83
C ILE A 182 -2.18 -23.05 -4.16
N TYR A 183 -1.76 -21.92 -3.61
CA TYR A 183 -2.47 -20.63 -3.75
C TYR A 183 -2.16 -19.92 -5.09
N ASP A 184 -1.14 -20.35 -5.83
CA ASP A 184 -0.93 -20.00 -7.25
C ASP A 184 -1.83 -20.81 -8.21
N ILE A 185 -3.09 -21.04 -7.82
CA ILE A 185 -4.09 -21.74 -8.63
C ILE A 185 -4.45 -20.94 -9.90
N LYS A 186 -4.64 -21.61 -11.04
CA LYS A 186 -4.94 -20.91 -12.30
C LYS A 186 -6.36 -20.32 -12.34
N GLY A 187 -6.53 -19.23 -13.08
CA GLY A 187 -7.83 -18.58 -13.30
C GLY A 187 -8.91 -19.50 -13.89
N THR A 188 -8.52 -20.56 -14.60
CA THR A 188 -9.46 -21.57 -15.13
C THR A 188 -10.19 -22.37 -14.04
N SER A 189 -9.67 -22.37 -12.81
CA SER A 189 -10.22 -23.14 -11.69
C SER A 189 -11.10 -22.31 -10.75
N ILE A 190 -11.30 -21.02 -11.06
CA ILE A 190 -12.06 -20.08 -10.21
C ILE A 190 -13.47 -20.59 -9.92
N SER A 191 -14.15 -21.19 -10.90
CA SER A 191 -15.53 -21.71 -10.74
C SER A 191 -15.66 -22.83 -9.70
N PHE A 192 -14.56 -23.46 -9.30
CA PHE A 192 -14.55 -24.51 -8.29
C PHE A 192 -14.18 -23.98 -6.89
N ILE A 193 -13.74 -22.72 -6.77
CA ILE A 193 -13.48 -22.08 -5.48
C ILE A 193 -14.80 -21.67 -4.86
N ASN A 194 -15.05 -22.15 -3.64
CA ASN A 194 -16.24 -21.82 -2.89
C ASN A 194 -15.96 -20.60 -1.99
N CYS A 195 -16.46 -19.42 -2.38
CA CYS A 195 -16.20 -18.17 -1.64
C CYS A 195 -16.68 -18.20 -0.19
N GLN A 196 -17.76 -18.92 0.13
CA GLN A 196 -18.21 -19.06 1.52
C GLN A 196 -17.20 -19.85 2.36
N LYS A 197 -16.70 -20.97 1.82
CA LYS A 197 -15.64 -21.74 2.49
C LYS A 197 -14.36 -20.92 2.61
N LEU A 198 -13.99 -20.17 1.58
CA LEU A 198 -12.82 -19.29 1.62
C LEU A 198 -12.95 -18.20 2.68
N SER A 199 -14.13 -17.58 2.82
CA SER A 199 -14.44 -16.62 3.89
C SER A 199 -14.26 -17.24 5.27
N ASN A 200 -14.80 -18.45 5.47
CA ASN A 200 -14.62 -19.20 6.72
C ASN A 200 -13.15 -19.53 6.99
N SER A 201 -12.39 -19.93 5.96
CA SER A 201 -10.95 -20.20 6.06
C SER A 201 -10.16 -18.96 6.48
N VAL A 202 -10.42 -17.82 5.84
CA VAL A 202 -9.77 -16.53 6.17
C VAL A 202 -10.09 -16.14 7.61
N HIS A 203 -11.35 -16.21 8.01
CA HIS A 203 -11.78 -15.93 9.38
C HIS A 203 -11.11 -16.86 10.40
N GLU A 204 -11.00 -18.16 10.09
CA GLU A 204 -10.31 -19.12 10.95
C GLU A 204 -8.82 -18.82 11.11
N ILE A 205 -8.11 -18.51 10.01
CA ILE A 205 -6.69 -18.14 10.04
C ILE A 205 -6.51 -16.88 10.90
N MET A 206 -7.33 -15.84 10.69
CA MET A 206 -7.25 -14.58 11.45
C MET A 206 -7.54 -14.78 12.95
N THR A 207 -8.60 -15.50 13.30
CA THR A 207 -9.02 -15.63 14.70
C THR A 207 -8.12 -16.54 15.52
N LYS A 208 -7.62 -17.63 14.93
CA LYS A 208 -6.79 -18.59 15.67
C LYS A 208 -5.33 -18.16 15.78
N PHE A 209 -4.90 -17.22 14.95
CA PHE A 209 -3.55 -16.68 15.03
C PHE A 209 -3.57 -15.25 15.51
N GLY A 210 -3.10 -15.05 16.75
CA GLY A 210 -2.93 -13.70 17.28
C GLY A 210 -1.99 -12.85 16.40
N PRO A 211 -2.15 -11.52 16.41
CA PRO A 211 -1.41 -10.59 15.55
C PRO A 211 0.12 -10.63 15.74
N SER A 212 0.60 -11.24 16.82
CA SER A 212 2.02 -11.36 17.15
C SER A 212 2.76 -12.48 16.40
N ARG A 213 2.06 -13.41 15.74
CA ARG A 213 2.71 -14.55 15.05
C ARG A 213 3.03 -14.21 13.59
N GLU A 214 4.30 -14.31 13.21
CA GLU A 214 4.83 -13.92 11.89
C GLU A 214 4.37 -14.85 10.77
N ASP A 215 4.51 -16.15 11.00
CA ASP A 215 4.12 -17.23 10.07
C ASP A 215 2.65 -17.13 9.66
N CYS A 216 1.82 -16.66 10.58
CA CYS A 216 0.39 -16.50 10.37
C CYS A 216 0.08 -15.34 9.43
N ALA A 217 0.83 -14.24 9.57
CA ALA A 217 0.78 -13.12 8.63
C ALA A 217 1.21 -13.57 7.23
N ARG A 218 2.26 -14.41 7.12
CA ARG A 218 2.69 -14.97 5.83
C ARG A 218 1.60 -15.81 5.18
N LEU A 219 1.00 -16.76 5.90
CA LEU A 219 -0.08 -17.60 5.36
C LEU A 219 -1.28 -16.76 4.91
N ILE A 220 -1.71 -15.78 5.72
CA ILE A 220 -2.86 -14.95 5.36
C ILE A 220 -2.56 -14.10 4.11
N PHE A 221 -1.36 -13.53 3.98
CA PHE A 221 -1.00 -12.76 2.79
C PHE A 221 -0.89 -13.63 1.53
N ILE A 222 -0.42 -14.88 1.62
CA ILE A 222 -0.47 -15.84 0.50
C ILE A 222 -1.92 -16.07 0.05
N VAL A 223 -2.84 -16.29 1.01
CA VAL A 223 -4.26 -16.50 0.71
C VAL A 223 -4.89 -15.24 0.08
N PHE A 224 -4.62 -14.05 0.62
CA PHE A 224 -5.13 -12.79 0.06
C PHE A 224 -4.55 -12.48 -1.31
N HIS A 225 -3.26 -12.76 -1.54
CA HIS A 225 -2.65 -12.60 -2.84
C HIS A 225 -3.37 -13.45 -3.90
N MET A 226 -3.73 -14.70 -3.58
CA MET A 226 -4.61 -15.52 -4.43
C MET A 226 -5.97 -14.86 -4.64
N ILE A 227 -6.67 -14.46 -3.57
CA ILE A 227 -8.02 -13.85 -3.65
C ILE A 227 -8.00 -12.66 -4.61
N ILE A 228 -6.98 -11.82 -4.53
CA ILE A 228 -6.82 -10.62 -5.36
C ILE A 228 -6.52 -10.95 -6.80
N ARG A 229 -5.56 -11.85 -7.05
CA ARG A 229 -5.20 -12.29 -8.41
C ARG A 229 -6.40 -12.89 -9.13
N LEU A 230 -7.26 -13.61 -8.41
CA LEU A 230 -8.48 -14.21 -8.93
C LEU A 230 -9.70 -13.28 -8.91
N LYS A 231 -9.55 -12.01 -8.47
CA LYS A 231 -10.63 -11.01 -8.36
C LYS A 231 -11.82 -11.48 -7.50
N LEU A 232 -11.52 -12.20 -6.42
CA LEU A 232 -12.52 -12.77 -5.49
C LEU A 232 -12.80 -11.88 -4.27
N VAL A 233 -12.16 -10.71 -4.14
CA VAL A 233 -12.25 -9.84 -2.96
C VAL A 233 -13.70 -9.48 -2.61
N ASP A 234 -14.52 -9.14 -3.60
CA ASP A 234 -15.95 -8.82 -3.40
C ASP A 234 -16.82 -10.05 -3.13
N GLY A 235 -16.32 -11.25 -3.45
CA GLY A 235 -17.03 -12.52 -3.26
C GLY A 235 -16.91 -13.09 -1.85
N ILE A 236 -15.99 -12.58 -1.04
CA ILE A 236 -15.70 -13.09 0.30
C ILE A 236 -16.00 -12.06 1.40
N GLU A 237 -16.20 -12.54 2.62
CA GLU A 237 -16.35 -11.73 3.83
C GLU A 237 -15.20 -12.03 4.78
N PHE A 238 -14.62 -10.98 5.37
CA PHE A 238 -13.55 -11.10 6.35
C PHE A 238 -13.55 -9.91 7.31
N ASP A 239 -12.91 -10.08 8.47
CA ASP A 239 -12.74 -9.01 9.44
C ASP A 239 -11.61 -8.08 8.99
N ILE A 240 -12.00 -6.95 8.40
CA ILE A 240 -11.10 -5.89 7.93
C ILE A 240 -10.26 -5.33 9.08
N GLY A 241 -10.85 -5.13 10.26
CA GLY A 241 -10.16 -4.57 11.41
C GLY A 241 -9.06 -5.51 11.90
N HIS A 242 -9.33 -6.82 11.88
CA HIS A 242 -8.33 -7.83 12.20
C HIS A 242 -7.21 -7.87 11.15
N LEU A 243 -7.55 -7.85 9.86
CA LEU A 243 -6.55 -7.78 8.79
C LEU A 243 -5.65 -6.54 8.94
N TYR A 244 -6.24 -5.38 9.23
CA TYR A 244 -5.52 -4.14 9.51
C TYR A 244 -4.53 -4.32 10.67
N GLY A 245 -4.96 -4.93 11.78
CA GLY A 245 -4.08 -5.22 12.92
C GLY A 245 -2.90 -6.14 12.56
N ILE A 246 -3.12 -7.18 11.75
CA ILE A 246 -2.08 -8.08 11.26
C ILE A 246 -1.09 -7.33 10.35
N SER A 247 -1.60 -6.54 9.40
CA SER A 247 -0.76 -5.76 8.49
C SER A 247 0.06 -4.70 9.20
N LEU A 248 -0.54 -3.98 10.16
CA LEU A 248 0.17 -2.99 10.98
C LEU A 248 1.29 -3.64 11.80
N SER A 249 1.00 -4.79 12.44
CA SER A 249 2.02 -5.55 13.19
C SER A 249 3.15 -6.04 12.28
N THR A 250 2.84 -6.39 11.03
CA THR A 250 3.84 -6.80 10.03
C THR A 250 4.70 -5.62 9.58
N LEU A 251 4.09 -4.48 9.26
CA LEU A 251 4.78 -3.24 8.91
C LEU A 251 5.74 -2.80 10.02
N LEU A 252 5.26 -2.75 11.27
CA LEU A 252 6.10 -2.36 12.40
C LEU A 252 7.28 -3.32 12.58
N ARG A 253 7.08 -4.64 12.45
CA ARG A 253 8.18 -5.61 12.53
C ARG A 253 9.23 -5.38 11.44
N TYR A 254 8.80 -5.14 10.20
CA TYR A 254 9.70 -4.81 9.09
C TYR A 254 10.54 -3.58 9.41
N ILE A 255 9.92 -2.50 9.86
CA ILE A 255 10.59 -1.25 10.22
C ILE A 255 11.67 -1.48 11.29
N HIS A 256 11.38 -2.29 12.31
CA HIS A 256 12.31 -2.55 13.40
C HIS A 256 13.46 -3.47 13.01
N ARG A 257 13.22 -4.44 12.12
CA ARG A 257 14.25 -5.44 11.73
C ARG A 257 15.04 -5.07 10.48
N GLY A 258 14.52 -4.16 9.64
CA GLY A 258 15.13 -3.83 8.35
C GLY A 258 15.21 -5.02 7.39
N HIS A 259 14.24 -5.95 7.47
CA HIS A 259 14.20 -7.17 6.66
C HIS A 259 13.47 -6.98 5.32
N ASP A 260 13.23 -8.08 4.62
CA ASP A 260 12.74 -8.23 3.24
C ASP A 260 11.52 -7.36 2.86
N SER A 261 11.67 -6.57 1.78
CA SER A 261 10.64 -5.67 1.24
C SER A 261 9.49 -6.41 0.55
N ASP A 262 9.70 -7.64 0.10
CA ASP A 262 8.77 -8.31 -0.83
C ASP A 262 7.43 -8.64 -0.18
N ILE A 263 7.43 -8.98 1.11
CA ILE A 263 6.18 -9.19 1.87
C ILE A 263 5.39 -7.89 1.95
N LEU A 264 6.03 -6.74 2.20
CA LEU A 264 5.31 -5.48 2.31
C LEU A 264 4.79 -4.98 0.96
N VAL A 265 5.52 -5.21 -0.13
CA VAL A 265 5.02 -4.96 -1.49
C VAL A 265 3.72 -5.74 -1.72
N ASN A 266 3.70 -7.04 -1.36
CA ASN A 266 2.49 -7.85 -1.45
C ASN A 266 1.36 -7.33 -0.55
N VAL A 267 1.65 -6.95 0.70
CA VAL A 267 0.66 -6.37 1.62
C VAL A 267 0.08 -5.07 1.05
N SER A 268 0.90 -4.25 0.41
CA SER A 268 0.49 -3.01 -0.23
C SER A 268 -0.46 -3.24 -1.39
N GLN A 269 -0.11 -4.18 -2.28
CA GLN A 269 -1.00 -4.62 -3.37
C GLN A 269 -2.31 -5.19 -2.84
N ILE A 270 -2.27 -5.90 -1.69
CA ILE A 270 -3.47 -6.42 -1.05
C ILE A 270 -4.41 -5.29 -0.63
N TRP A 271 -3.89 -4.33 0.11
CA TRP A 271 -4.67 -3.18 0.57
C TRP A 271 -5.17 -2.31 -0.57
N GLY A 272 -4.36 -2.12 -1.62
CA GLY A 272 -4.79 -1.39 -2.81
C GLY A 272 -6.04 -1.95 -3.47
N ARG A 273 -6.23 -3.27 -3.44
CA ARG A 273 -7.42 -3.91 -3.99
C ARG A 273 -8.59 -3.91 -3.02
N ILE A 274 -8.33 -4.02 -1.72
CA ILE A 274 -9.36 -3.94 -0.68
C ILE A 274 -9.97 -2.54 -0.60
N LEU A 275 -9.15 -1.48 -0.66
CA LEU A 275 -9.63 -0.09 -0.65
C LEU A 275 -10.54 0.24 -1.84
N ASN A 276 -10.39 -0.48 -2.94
CA ASN A 276 -11.21 -0.32 -4.15
C ASN A 276 -12.34 -1.35 -4.25
N ALA A 277 -12.53 -2.21 -3.24
CA ALA A 277 -13.59 -3.22 -3.22
C ALA A 277 -14.94 -2.59 -2.82
N SER A 278 -16.02 -3.16 -3.36
CA SER A 278 -17.38 -2.69 -3.12
C SER A 278 -18.00 -3.22 -1.83
N LYS A 279 -17.63 -4.44 -1.42
CA LYS A 279 -18.25 -5.13 -0.27
C LYS A 279 -17.50 -4.91 1.04
N ASN A 280 -16.18 -4.99 1.00
CA ASN A 280 -15.30 -4.89 2.16
C ASN A 280 -14.73 -3.46 2.23
N THR A 281 -15.61 -2.48 2.43
CA THR A 281 -15.23 -1.06 2.39
C THR A 281 -14.41 -0.67 3.62
N VAL A 282 -13.31 0.04 3.38
CA VAL A 282 -12.43 0.56 4.42
C VAL A 282 -12.21 2.03 4.15
N HIS A 283 -12.43 2.84 5.16
CA HIS A 283 -12.12 4.25 5.09
C HIS A 283 -10.91 4.59 5.96
N ILE A 284 -10.04 5.44 5.42
CA ILE A 284 -9.01 6.17 6.14
C ILE A 284 -9.72 7.31 6.86
N ASP A 285 -10.02 7.09 8.13
CA ASP A 285 -10.82 7.98 9.00
C ASP A 285 -10.04 8.45 10.24
N SER A 286 -8.76 8.12 10.32
CA SER A 286 -7.88 8.50 11.43
C SER A 286 -6.45 8.74 10.97
N ILE A 287 -5.70 9.53 11.75
CA ILE A 287 -4.28 9.79 11.53
C ILE A 287 -3.47 8.48 11.55
N ASP A 288 -3.79 7.56 12.47
CA ASP A 288 -3.07 6.28 12.57
C ASP A 288 -3.25 5.42 11.31
N LYS A 289 -4.47 5.35 10.76
CA LYS A 289 -4.72 4.66 9.49
C LYS A 289 -4.00 5.36 8.33
N LEU A 290 -4.04 6.69 8.30
CA LEU A 290 -3.34 7.47 7.27
C LEU A 290 -1.83 7.21 7.29
N ILE A 291 -1.21 7.23 8.47
CA ILE A 291 0.21 6.90 8.67
C ILE A 291 0.48 5.48 8.18
N PHE A 292 -0.33 4.50 8.59
CA PHE A 292 -0.18 3.10 8.16
C PHE A 292 -0.20 2.96 6.64
N PHE A 293 -1.24 3.46 5.97
CA PHE A 293 -1.38 3.33 4.51
C PHE A 293 -0.32 4.13 3.76
N ALA A 294 -0.02 5.36 4.19
CA ALA A 294 1.04 6.16 3.58
C ALA A 294 2.40 5.48 3.69
N SER A 295 2.71 4.86 4.83
CA SER A 295 3.94 4.09 5.02
C SER A 295 4.03 2.88 4.09
N LEU A 296 2.94 2.10 4.03
CA LEU A 296 2.87 0.89 3.20
C LEU A 296 3.06 1.23 1.72
N TYR A 297 2.34 2.24 1.23
CA TYR A 297 2.47 2.71 -0.15
C TYR A 297 3.81 3.37 -0.43
N SER A 298 4.42 4.02 0.56
CA SER A 298 5.76 4.60 0.37
C SER A 298 6.82 3.53 0.15
N ILE A 299 6.77 2.43 0.91
CA ILE A 299 7.68 1.29 0.74
C ILE A 299 7.49 0.64 -0.63
N GLU A 300 6.25 0.41 -1.06
CA GLU A 300 5.94 -0.14 -2.39
C GLU A 300 6.48 0.78 -3.51
N LEU A 301 6.15 2.07 -3.47
CA LEU A 301 6.58 3.04 -4.48
C LEU A 301 8.10 3.20 -4.53
N SER A 302 8.79 3.20 -3.39
CA SER A 302 10.25 3.18 -3.34
C SER A 302 10.83 1.97 -4.06
N SER A 303 10.22 0.80 -3.90
CA SER A 303 10.64 -0.42 -4.58
C SER A 303 10.40 -0.33 -6.10
N GLU A 304 9.21 0.10 -6.52
CA GLU A 304 8.88 0.29 -7.94
C GLU A 304 9.83 1.30 -8.61
N LEU A 305 10.13 2.43 -7.97
CA LEU A 305 11.04 3.44 -8.51
C LEU A 305 12.47 2.90 -8.67
N ARG A 306 12.97 2.12 -7.72
CA ARG A 306 14.29 1.46 -7.84
C ARG A 306 14.32 0.48 -9.02
N ASN A 307 13.30 -0.35 -9.17
CA ASN A 307 13.18 -1.28 -10.30
C ASN A 307 13.21 -0.54 -11.66
N ILE A 308 12.54 0.62 -11.74
CA ILE A 308 12.53 1.47 -12.93
C ILE A 308 13.91 2.06 -13.21
N ILE A 309 14.59 2.57 -12.18
CA ILE A 309 15.95 3.13 -12.29
C ILE A 309 16.95 2.07 -12.75
N ASP A 310 16.81 0.84 -12.26
CA ASP A 310 17.64 -0.31 -12.65
C ASP A 310 17.32 -0.83 -14.06
N GLY A 311 16.30 -0.28 -14.73
CA GLY A 311 15.89 -0.66 -16.07
C GLY A 311 15.18 -2.02 -16.14
N SER A 312 14.71 -2.54 -15.00
CA SER A 312 13.97 -3.80 -14.94
C SER A 312 12.50 -3.65 -15.31
N GLU A 313 11.93 -2.45 -15.15
CA GLU A 313 10.51 -2.15 -15.36
C GLU A 313 10.32 -0.76 -15.99
N ASP A 314 9.25 -0.59 -16.78
CA ASP A 314 8.80 0.72 -17.26
C ASP A 314 7.83 1.35 -16.26
N MET A 315 7.91 2.68 -16.07
CA MET A 315 6.98 3.37 -15.17
C MET A 315 5.55 3.40 -15.76
N LEU A 316 4.65 2.63 -15.16
CA LEU A 316 3.23 2.64 -15.48
C LEU A 316 2.44 3.49 -14.49
N LEU A 317 2.16 4.73 -14.87
CA LEU A 317 1.33 5.65 -14.09
C LEU A 317 -0.16 5.34 -14.28
N THR A 318 -0.62 4.34 -13.53
CA THR A 318 -2.02 3.93 -13.46
C THR A 318 -2.82 4.80 -12.49
N ASP A 319 -4.16 4.76 -12.55
CA ASP A 319 -5.02 5.41 -11.53
C ASP A 319 -4.69 4.93 -10.12
N TYR A 320 -4.30 3.64 -9.99
CA TYR A 320 -3.86 3.05 -8.75
C TYR A 320 -2.55 3.69 -8.24
N PHE A 321 -1.58 3.96 -9.11
CA PHE A 321 -0.37 4.71 -8.73
C PHE A 321 -0.73 6.09 -8.18
N MET A 322 -1.63 6.81 -8.86
CA MET A 322 -2.08 8.13 -8.42
C MET A 322 -2.81 8.08 -7.08
N GLN A 323 -3.62 7.05 -6.85
CA GLN A 323 -4.30 6.81 -5.60
C GLN A 323 -3.30 6.62 -4.44
N LYS A 324 -2.26 5.79 -4.63
CA LYS A 324 -1.16 5.59 -3.67
C LYS A 324 -0.49 6.92 -3.33
N LEU A 325 -0.11 7.67 -4.37
CA LEU A 325 0.60 8.94 -4.23
C LEU A 325 -0.25 10.00 -3.52
N ASN A 326 -1.56 10.05 -3.78
CA ASN A 326 -2.48 10.96 -3.11
C ASN A 326 -2.64 10.67 -1.60
N ILE A 327 -2.65 9.40 -1.18
CA ILE A 327 -2.64 9.05 0.25
C ILE A 327 -1.36 9.57 0.91
N ILE A 328 -0.21 9.34 0.27
CA ILE A 328 1.08 9.79 0.80
C ILE A 328 1.11 11.32 0.84
N TYR A 329 0.63 11.98 -0.20
CA TYR A 329 0.50 13.44 -0.24
C TYR A 329 -0.38 13.96 0.89
N PHE A 330 -1.53 13.32 1.13
CA PHE A 330 -2.41 13.68 2.24
C PHE A 330 -1.74 13.51 3.60
N SER A 331 -0.87 12.51 3.73
CA SER A 331 -0.07 12.34 4.95
C SER A 331 0.88 13.52 5.19
N PHE A 332 1.46 14.12 4.13
CA PHE A 332 2.25 15.34 4.25
C PHE A 332 1.39 16.56 4.64
N VAL A 333 0.16 16.68 4.12
CA VAL A 333 -0.78 17.72 4.56
C VAL A 333 -1.10 17.57 6.05
N SER A 334 -1.31 16.34 6.51
CA SER A 334 -1.60 16.02 7.92
C SER A 334 -0.37 16.03 8.84
N PHE A 335 0.84 16.17 8.29
CA PHE A 335 2.10 16.03 9.02
C PHE A 335 2.22 16.96 10.24
N PRO A 336 1.73 18.21 10.21
CA PRO A 336 1.66 19.06 11.40
C PRO A 336 0.73 18.53 12.51
N LEU A 337 -0.08 17.51 12.28
CA LEU A 337 -0.91 16.89 13.32
C LEU A 337 -0.31 15.59 13.86
N ILE A 338 0.73 15.07 13.19
CA ILE A 338 1.38 13.82 13.55
C ILE A 338 2.37 14.06 14.68
N ASN A 339 2.28 13.25 15.73
CA ASN A 339 3.26 13.26 16.81
C ASN A 339 4.58 12.62 16.33
N GLN A 340 5.50 13.46 15.86
CA GLN A 340 6.79 13.04 15.33
C GLN A 340 7.64 12.25 16.33
N ASN A 341 7.47 12.48 17.64
CA ASN A 341 8.20 11.74 18.68
C ASN A 341 7.74 10.28 18.78
N VAL A 342 6.46 10.01 18.48
CA VAL A 342 5.89 8.65 18.49
C VAL A 342 6.17 7.95 17.16
N TYR A 343 6.12 8.69 16.05
CA TYR A 343 6.20 8.17 14.69
C TYR A 343 7.51 8.53 13.99
N THR A 344 8.64 8.51 14.70
CA THR A 344 9.97 8.83 14.12
C THR A 344 10.31 7.94 12.92
N TRP A 345 9.88 6.68 12.97
CA TRP A 345 10.04 5.73 11.87
C TRP A 345 9.26 6.12 10.61
N PHE A 346 8.13 6.83 10.74
CA PHE A 346 7.31 7.24 9.61
C PHE A 346 8.03 8.30 8.78
N GLN A 347 8.65 9.27 9.45
CA GLN A 347 9.50 10.26 8.79
C GLN A 347 10.62 9.59 7.99
N LYS A 348 11.27 8.57 8.56
CA LYS A 348 12.30 7.79 7.84
C LYS A 348 11.76 7.15 6.57
N VAL A 349 10.60 6.49 6.63
CA VAL A 349 9.96 5.87 5.46
C VAL A 349 9.64 6.89 4.36
N LEU A 350 9.13 8.07 4.74
CA LEU A 350 8.86 9.15 3.79
C LEU A 350 10.14 9.73 3.17
N THR A 351 11.22 9.84 3.96
CA THR A 351 12.55 10.24 3.46
C THR A 351 13.11 9.23 2.47
N ASP A 352 12.98 7.92 2.73
CA ASP A 352 13.42 6.88 1.81
C ASP A 352 12.67 6.96 0.45
N LEU A 353 11.37 7.26 0.48
CA LEU A 353 10.60 7.53 -0.73
C LEU A 353 11.06 8.81 -1.43
N HIS A 354 11.30 9.88 -0.68
CA HIS A 354 11.84 11.12 -1.25
C HIS A 354 13.17 10.87 -2.01
N THR A 355 14.10 10.14 -1.40
CA THR A 355 15.37 9.76 -2.05
C THR A 355 15.15 8.93 -3.31
N SER A 356 14.17 8.01 -3.30
CA SER A 356 13.82 7.21 -4.47
C SER A 356 13.32 8.08 -5.63
N PHE A 357 12.48 9.08 -5.35
CA PHE A 357 12.04 10.05 -6.35
C PHE A 357 13.19 10.94 -6.83
N GLN A 358 14.09 11.37 -5.95
CA GLN A 358 15.26 12.15 -6.35
C GLN A 358 16.09 11.40 -7.41
N LEU A 359 16.39 10.12 -7.16
CA LEU A 359 17.11 9.27 -8.12
C LEU A 359 16.33 9.11 -9.43
N TYR A 360 14.99 9.03 -9.35
CA TYR A 360 14.13 9.00 -10.54
C TYR A 360 14.17 10.31 -11.36
N PHE A 361 14.28 11.48 -10.71
CA PHE A 361 14.49 12.74 -11.43
C PHE A 361 15.85 12.77 -12.12
N GLU A 362 16.89 12.26 -11.46
CA GLU A 362 18.27 12.21 -11.98
C GLU A 362 18.43 11.26 -13.18
N SER A 363 17.58 10.23 -13.32
CA SER A 363 17.60 9.29 -14.45
C SER A 363 16.99 9.84 -15.75
N GLU A 364 16.47 11.06 -15.75
CA GLU A 364 15.73 11.71 -16.84
C GLU A 364 14.44 11.00 -17.30
N ALA A 365 14.00 9.92 -16.62
CA ALA A 365 12.84 9.12 -16.98
C ALA A 365 11.52 9.94 -17.05
N MET A 366 11.44 11.03 -16.28
CA MET A 366 10.28 11.92 -16.24
C MET A 366 9.92 12.54 -17.61
N LYS A 367 10.90 12.72 -18.51
CA LYS A 367 10.68 13.41 -19.80
C LYS A 367 9.64 12.72 -20.69
N ASN A 368 9.45 11.41 -20.52
CA ASN A 368 8.54 10.59 -21.32
C ASN A 368 7.09 10.60 -20.80
N LEU A 369 6.85 11.16 -19.61
CA LEU A 369 5.52 11.20 -19.01
C LEU A 369 4.64 12.30 -19.61
N SER A 370 3.32 12.16 -19.50
CA SER A 370 2.38 13.24 -19.82
C SER A 370 2.61 14.44 -18.90
N ILE A 371 2.26 15.66 -19.35
CA ILE A 371 2.41 16.87 -18.52
C ILE A 371 1.72 16.76 -17.16
N ARG A 372 0.54 16.12 -17.12
CA ARG A 372 -0.23 15.89 -15.90
C ARG A 372 0.53 14.98 -14.93
N HIS A 373 1.10 13.90 -15.47
CA HIS A 373 1.89 12.95 -14.70
C HIS A 373 3.17 13.59 -14.14
N GLN A 374 3.87 14.37 -14.97
CA GLN A 374 5.02 15.16 -14.52
C GLN A 374 4.61 16.12 -13.40
N TYR A 375 3.49 16.82 -13.57
CA TYR A 375 2.98 17.77 -12.57
C TYR A 375 2.72 17.10 -11.22
N ILE A 376 2.02 15.97 -11.20
CA ILE A 376 1.68 15.27 -9.94
C ILE A 376 2.94 14.76 -9.23
N ILE A 377 3.92 14.25 -9.97
CA ILE A 377 5.21 13.81 -9.38
C ILE A 377 5.98 15.01 -8.82
N VAL A 378 6.04 16.13 -9.54
CA VAL A 378 6.69 17.37 -9.08
C VAL A 378 5.98 17.94 -7.84
N GLN A 379 4.64 17.95 -7.85
CA GLN A 379 3.80 18.36 -6.73
C GLN A 379 4.12 17.54 -5.48
N TYR A 380 4.12 16.22 -5.60
CA TYR A 380 4.52 15.32 -4.52
C TYR A 380 5.93 15.63 -4.02
N TYR A 381 6.90 15.73 -4.93
CA TYR A 381 8.31 15.88 -4.59
C TYR A 381 8.56 17.16 -3.80
N LEU A 382 8.02 18.29 -4.26
CA LEU A 382 8.14 19.57 -3.55
C LEU A 382 7.44 19.57 -2.21
N LYS A 383 6.24 18.97 -2.11
CA LYS A 383 5.56 18.82 -0.82
C LYS A 383 6.42 18.02 0.17
N SER A 384 7.06 16.95 -0.30
CA SER A 384 7.95 16.13 0.53
C SER A 384 9.20 16.90 0.98
N LEU A 385 9.80 17.73 0.11
CA LEU A 385 10.95 18.59 0.46
C LEU A 385 10.60 19.52 1.63
N VAL A 386 9.54 20.32 1.47
CA VAL A 386 9.11 21.31 2.45
C VAL A 386 8.70 20.63 3.76
N THR A 387 7.93 19.54 3.69
CA THR A 387 7.39 18.88 4.88
C THR A 387 8.46 18.14 5.69
N LEU A 388 9.44 17.54 5.01
CA LEU A 388 10.52 16.79 5.65
C LEU A 388 11.77 17.65 5.94
N ASN A 389 11.75 18.93 5.56
CA ASN A 389 12.86 19.87 5.64
C ASN A 389 14.14 19.32 4.99
N ILE A 390 14.01 18.84 3.75
CA ILE A 390 15.12 18.30 2.95
C ILE A 390 15.61 19.37 1.98
N SER A 391 16.91 19.62 1.96
CA SER A 391 17.53 20.55 1.02
C SER A 391 17.46 20.01 -0.42
N ILE A 392 17.00 20.83 -1.35
CA ILE A 392 17.00 20.47 -2.78
C ILE A 392 18.42 20.46 -3.36
N SER A 393 18.76 19.45 -4.16
CA SER A 393 20.02 19.44 -4.92
C SER A 393 19.95 20.41 -6.10
N SER A 394 21.06 21.08 -6.42
CA SER A 394 21.11 22.04 -7.54
C SER A 394 20.74 21.41 -8.89
N HIS A 395 21.02 20.12 -9.08
CA HIS A 395 20.64 19.39 -10.29
C HIS A 395 19.11 19.24 -10.39
N VAL A 396 18.46 18.78 -9.33
CA VAL A 396 17.00 18.64 -9.30
C VAL A 396 16.33 20.00 -9.40
N GLU A 397 16.85 21.02 -8.72
CA GLU A 397 16.37 22.39 -8.82
C GLU A 397 16.36 22.89 -10.28
N ASN A 398 17.40 22.59 -11.05
CA ASN A 398 17.47 22.93 -12.48
C ASN A 398 16.42 22.17 -13.31
N ILE A 399 16.17 20.89 -13.01
CA ILE A 399 15.11 20.10 -13.67
C ILE A 399 13.75 20.73 -13.38
N LEU A 400 13.47 21.07 -12.13
CA LEU A 400 12.19 21.67 -11.72
C LEU A 400 12.01 23.07 -12.33
N LYS A 401 13.04 23.91 -12.35
CA LYS A 401 13.01 25.20 -13.06
C LYS A 401 12.76 25.03 -14.56
N GLY A 402 13.36 24.02 -15.17
CA GLY A 402 13.11 23.68 -16.58
C GLY A 402 11.65 23.28 -16.82
N PHE A 403 11.07 22.48 -15.91
CA PHE A 403 9.66 22.09 -15.93
C PHE A 403 8.73 23.31 -15.79
N LEU A 404 8.95 24.15 -14.79
CA LEU A 404 8.19 25.39 -14.55
C LEU A 404 8.26 26.32 -15.77
N LYS A 405 9.45 26.56 -16.31
CA LYS A 405 9.63 27.44 -17.49
C LYS A 405 8.92 26.91 -18.73
N LYS A 406 8.92 25.59 -18.94
CA LYS A 406 8.32 24.96 -20.12
C LYS A 406 6.80 25.10 -20.15
N TYR A 407 6.15 25.10 -18.98
CA TYR A 407 4.69 24.97 -18.90
C TYR A 407 3.99 26.13 -18.17
N GLY A 408 4.71 26.93 -17.37
CA GLY A 408 4.18 28.04 -16.58
C GLY A 408 3.63 29.21 -17.39
N ASN A 409 3.98 29.31 -18.67
CA ASN A 409 3.46 30.35 -19.57
C ASN A 409 2.07 30.04 -20.15
N LYS A 410 1.51 28.88 -19.84
CA LYS A 410 0.17 28.49 -20.30
C LYS A 410 -0.88 29.06 -19.33
N PRO A 411 -1.77 29.97 -19.77
CA PRO A 411 -2.71 30.67 -18.88
C PRO A 411 -3.53 29.73 -17.99
N TYR A 412 -4.11 28.71 -18.61
CA TYR A 412 -4.94 27.69 -17.95
C TYR A 412 -4.21 26.82 -16.91
N TYR A 413 -2.87 26.84 -16.88
CA TYR A 413 -2.08 26.16 -15.84
C TYR A 413 -1.39 27.12 -14.88
N LYS A 414 -1.51 28.43 -15.07
CA LYS A 414 -0.73 29.41 -14.32
C LYS A 414 -0.92 29.24 -12.80
N LEU A 415 -2.15 29.08 -12.32
CA LEU A 415 -2.42 28.85 -10.90
C LEU A 415 -1.77 27.58 -10.35
N HIS A 416 -1.83 26.48 -11.11
CA HIS A 416 -1.20 25.22 -10.76
C HIS A 416 0.33 25.39 -10.59
N PHE A 417 0.95 26.15 -11.49
CA PHE A 417 2.38 26.42 -11.45
C PHE A 417 2.76 27.42 -10.37
N THR A 418 1.93 28.42 -10.08
CA THR A 418 2.13 29.32 -8.95
C THR A 418 2.01 28.57 -7.62
N PHE A 419 1.11 27.59 -7.52
CA PHE A 419 1.07 26.68 -6.37
C PHE A 419 2.37 25.89 -6.21
N ILE A 420 2.93 25.35 -7.29
CA ILE A 420 4.24 24.68 -7.25
C ILE A 420 5.36 25.66 -6.89
N GLU A 421 5.34 26.87 -7.47
CA GLU A 421 6.31 27.94 -7.21
C GLU A 421 6.31 28.38 -5.75
N SER A 422 5.13 28.40 -5.11
CA SER A 422 5.03 28.77 -3.68
C SER A 422 5.93 27.91 -2.79
N HIS A 423 6.13 26.63 -3.14
CA HIS A 423 7.04 25.71 -2.42
C HIS A 423 8.51 26.11 -2.54
N PHE A 424 8.92 26.81 -3.60
CA PHE A 424 10.28 27.37 -3.71
C PHE A 424 10.42 28.67 -2.94
N VAL A 425 9.34 29.46 -2.83
CA VAL A 425 9.34 30.71 -2.05
C VAL A 425 9.42 30.41 -0.55
N PHE A 426 8.97 29.23 -0.10
CA PHE A 426 9.12 28.79 1.29
C PHE A 426 10.56 28.83 1.78
N ASP A 427 11.52 28.29 1.02
CA ASP A 427 12.95 28.26 1.41
C ASP A 427 13.56 29.66 1.55
N ILE A 428 12.95 30.67 0.91
CA ILE A 428 13.41 32.06 0.91
C ILE A 428 12.86 32.85 2.10
N SER A 429 11.78 32.36 2.72
CA SER A 429 10.94 33.15 3.63
C SER A 429 11.50 33.29 5.05
N ASP A 430 12.58 32.58 5.41
CA ASP A 430 13.34 32.87 6.63
C ASP A 430 14.32 34.03 6.39
N ILE A 431 13.75 35.20 6.08
CA ILE A 431 14.51 36.44 5.82
C ILE A 431 15.25 36.87 7.09
N SER A 432 14.80 36.42 8.27
CA SER A 432 15.33 36.81 9.58
C SER A 432 16.80 36.42 9.78
N GLU A 433 17.27 35.37 9.10
CA GLU A 433 18.66 34.88 9.20
C GLU A 433 19.60 35.44 8.13
N ASN A 434 19.06 36.14 7.12
CA ASN A 434 19.82 36.53 5.93
C ASN A 434 20.52 37.89 6.07
N LYS A 435 21.68 38.02 5.42
CA LYS A 435 22.42 39.30 5.36
C LYS A 435 21.63 40.31 4.54
N GLU A 436 21.76 41.60 4.87
CA GLU A 436 21.09 42.71 4.14
C GLU A 436 21.26 42.63 2.62
N SER A 437 22.37 42.08 2.12
CA SER A 437 22.63 41.92 0.68
C SER A 437 21.70 40.95 -0.04
N ASP A 438 21.08 40.01 0.67
CA ASP A 438 20.19 38.99 0.08
C ASP A 438 18.71 39.45 0.10
N LEU A 439 18.40 40.50 0.87
CA LEU A 439 17.03 41.00 1.05
C LEU A 439 16.41 41.46 -0.29
N ASP A 440 17.13 42.25 -1.09
CA ASP A 440 16.62 42.77 -2.37
C ASP A 440 16.25 41.63 -3.34
N SER A 441 17.09 40.58 -3.39
CA SER A 441 16.84 39.38 -4.18
C SER A 441 15.57 38.66 -3.73
N HIS A 442 15.36 38.55 -2.42
CA HIS A 442 14.16 37.93 -1.84
C HIS A 442 12.89 38.75 -2.11
N LEU A 443 12.96 40.07 -1.96
CA LEU A 443 11.85 40.97 -2.27
C LEU A 443 11.43 40.90 -3.74
N ILE A 444 12.40 40.83 -4.67
CA ILE A 444 12.13 40.65 -6.10
C ILE A 444 11.40 39.33 -6.36
N LYS A 445 11.83 38.23 -5.71
CA LYS A 445 11.17 36.93 -5.86
C LYS A 445 9.74 36.94 -5.31
N ILE A 446 9.52 37.54 -4.13
CA ILE A 446 8.18 37.70 -3.55
C ILE A 446 7.29 38.53 -4.47
N LYS A 447 7.78 39.66 -4.97
CA LYS A 447 7.06 40.52 -5.92
C LYS A 447 6.65 39.74 -7.17
N ASN A 448 7.59 39.01 -7.77
CA ASN A 448 7.33 38.23 -8.98
C ASN A 448 6.29 37.15 -8.74
N PHE A 449 6.39 36.42 -7.62
CA PHE A 449 5.40 35.44 -7.20
C PHE A 449 4.01 36.05 -7.03
N LEU A 450 3.90 37.19 -6.33
CA LEU A 450 2.61 37.87 -6.14
C LEU A 450 2.00 38.32 -7.46
N ASN A 451 2.80 38.91 -8.34
CA ASN A 451 2.34 39.31 -9.66
C ASN A 451 1.84 38.10 -10.47
N ASP A 452 2.58 37.00 -10.45
CA ASP A 452 2.18 35.76 -11.13
C ASP A 452 0.90 35.16 -10.55
N LEU A 453 0.73 35.20 -9.23
CA LEU A 453 -0.48 34.75 -8.54
C LEU A 453 -1.68 35.62 -8.89
N ILE A 454 -1.53 36.95 -8.85
CA ILE A 454 -2.60 37.88 -9.21
C ILE A 454 -3.03 37.67 -10.67
N VAL A 455 -2.07 37.54 -11.58
CA VAL A 455 -2.36 37.24 -12.99
C VAL A 455 -3.08 35.89 -13.13
N ALA A 456 -2.63 34.85 -12.41
CA ALA A 456 -3.27 33.54 -12.44
C ALA A 456 -4.74 33.59 -12.00
N LEU A 457 -5.04 34.34 -10.92
CA LEU A 457 -6.37 34.43 -10.33
C LEU A 457 -7.32 35.38 -11.06
N THR A 458 -6.83 36.12 -12.07
CA THR A 458 -7.59 37.11 -12.85
C THR A 458 -7.75 36.72 -14.30
N ASP A 459 -7.11 35.63 -14.70
CA ASP A 459 -7.17 35.12 -16.06
C ASP A 459 -8.61 34.75 -16.43
N VAL A 460 -9.08 35.29 -17.56
CA VAL A 460 -10.48 35.16 -17.98
C VAL A 460 -10.81 33.71 -18.35
N GLU A 461 -9.86 32.98 -18.95
CA GLU A 461 -10.05 31.57 -19.29
C GLU A 461 -10.15 30.72 -18.03
N TYR A 462 -9.25 30.92 -17.06
CA TYR A 462 -9.30 30.30 -15.74
C TYR A 462 -10.64 30.54 -15.04
N ILE A 463 -11.08 31.80 -14.94
CA ILE A 463 -12.34 32.17 -14.30
C ILE A 463 -13.52 31.48 -15.00
N ASN A 464 -13.51 31.46 -16.33
CA ASN A 464 -14.57 30.79 -17.10
C ASN A 464 -14.59 29.28 -16.87
N ILE A 465 -13.43 28.63 -16.82
CA ILE A 465 -13.30 27.18 -16.53
C ILE A 465 -13.84 26.89 -15.14
N VAL A 466 -13.39 27.63 -14.13
CA VAL A 466 -13.79 27.46 -12.74
C VAL A 466 -15.30 27.66 -12.57
N LYS A 467 -15.87 28.71 -13.17
CA LYS A 467 -17.33 28.98 -13.11
C LYS A 467 -18.15 27.94 -13.85
N SER A 468 -17.64 27.41 -14.96
CA SER A 468 -18.40 26.49 -15.82
C SER A 468 -18.36 25.05 -15.33
N TYR A 469 -17.17 24.55 -14.97
CA TYR A 469 -16.95 23.13 -14.68
C TYR A 469 -16.95 22.81 -13.19
N GLN A 470 -16.81 23.83 -12.34
CA GLN A 470 -16.52 23.62 -10.92
C GLN A 470 -15.39 22.60 -10.70
N LYS A 471 -14.38 22.57 -11.60
CA LYS A 471 -13.10 21.85 -11.47
C LYS A 471 -11.98 22.57 -12.23
N LEU A 472 -10.73 22.24 -11.90
CA LEU A 472 -9.53 22.68 -12.64
C LEU A 472 -9.03 21.61 -13.61
N SER A 473 -8.55 22.03 -14.79
CA SER A 473 -8.16 21.16 -15.91
C SER A 473 -7.13 20.06 -15.61
N MET A 474 -6.17 20.27 -14.71
CA MET A 474 -5.22 19.21 -14.33
C MET A 474 -5.86 18.07 -13.51
N TYR A 475 -7.03 18.32 -12.92
CA TYR A 475 -7.77 17.39 -12.06
C TYR A 475 -9.13 16.98 -12.64
N GLU A 476 -9.53 17.51 -13.81
CA GLU A 476 -10.86 17.31 -14.41
C GLU A 476 -11.23 15.84 -14.68
N GLU A 477 -10.26 15.03 -15.13
CA GLU A 477 -10.47 13.62 -15.43
C GLU A 477 -10.19 12.70 -14.24
N GLN A 478 -9.69 13.23 -13.11
CA GLN A 478 -9.50 12.41 -11.92
C GLN A 478 -10.87 12.20 -11.28
N PRO A 479 -11.41 10.98 -11.28
CA PRO A 479 -12.68 10.74 -10.62
C PRO A 479 -12.48 11.09 -9.15
N LEU A 480 -13.44 11.82 -8.54
CA LEU A 480 -13.55 11.94 -7.08
C LEU A 480 -13.47 10.56 -6.39
N CYS A 481 -13.73 9.48 -7.13
CA CYS A 481 -13.53 8.09 -6.71
C CYS A 481 -12.12 7.82 -6.15
N ASN A 482 -11.07 8.54 -6.58
CA ASN A 482 -9.72 8.38 -6.04
C ASN A 482 -9.64 8.76 -4.55
N PHE A 483 -10.59 9.52 -4.01
CA PHE A 483 -10.65 9.88 -2.59
C PHE A 483 -11.75 9.15 -1.83
N SER A 484 -12.55 8.29 -2.48
CA SER A 484 -13.65 7.56 -1.82
C SER A 484 -13.21 6.71 -0.62
N MET A 485 -11.93 6.34 -0.59
CA MET A 485 -11.31 5.61 0.52
C MET A 485 -10.90 6.49 1.71
N ILE A 486 -10.83 7.82 1.58
CA ILE A 486 -10.57 8.72 2.71
C ILE A 486 -11.92 9.27 3.16
N ASN A 487 -12.22 9.17 4.44
CA ASN A 487 -13.46 9.72 4.97
C ASN A 487 -13.45 11.25 4.82
N ILE A 488 -14.52 11.82 4.27
CA ILE A 488 -14.60 13.26 3.98
C ILE A 488 -14.58 14.12 5.25
N ASP A 489 -15.21 13.65 6.34
CA ASP A 489 -15.17 14.33 7.63
C ASP A 489 -13.77 14.30 8.22
N PHE A 490 -13.01 13.23 7.98
CA PHE A 490 -11.61 13.14 8.35
C PHE A 490 -10.74 14.11 7.55
N ILE A 491 -10.95 14.24 6.23
CA ILE A 491 -10.28 15.27 5.41
C ILE A 491 -10.50 16.65 6.03
N ARG A 492 -11.75 17.01 6.29
CA ARG A 492 -12.12 18.28 6.91
C ARG A 492 -11.46 18.48 8.27
N THR A 493 -11.50 17.45 9.12
CA THR A 493 -10.87 17.48 10.46
C THR A 493 -9.37 17.75 10.38
N VAL A 494 -8.67 17.14 9.41
CA VAL A 494 -7.23 17.38 9.19
C VAL A 494 -6.99 18.83 8.78
N PHE A 495 -7.74 19.35 7.81
CA PHE A 495 -7.57 20.74 7.36
C PHE A 495 -7.89 21.74 8.47
N GLU A 496 -8.98 21.56 9.23
CA GLU A 496 -9.33 22.41 10.38
C GLU A 496 -8.26 22.34 11.48
N GLY A 497 -7.70 21.15 11.73
CA GLY A 497 -6.59 20.95 12.66
C GLY A 497 -5.34 21.71 12.23
N CYS A 498 -4.95 21.60 10.95
CA CYS A 498 -3.79 22.30 10.39
C CYS A 498 -3.97 23.82 10.45
N ALA A 499 -5.15 24.32 10.08
CA ALA A 499 -5.51 25.74 10.20
C ALA A 499 -5.41 26.23 11.65
N THR A 500 -5.98 25.48 12.59
CA THR A 500 -5.92 25.83 14.03
C THR A 500 -4.49 25.86 14.55
N ARG A 501 -3.65 24.93 14.13
CA ARG A 501 -2.23 24.91 14.48
C ARG A 501 -1.50 26.12 13.90
N LEU A 502 -1.75 26.46 12.64
CA LEU A 502 -1.14 27.60 11.97
C LEU A 502 -1.47 28.93 12.67
N ILE A 503 -2.72 29.10 13.13
CA ILE A 503 -3.13 30.27 13.93
C ILE A 503 -2.36 30.34 15.26
N LYS A 504 -2.24 29.21 15.97
CA LYS A 504 -1.52 29.15 17.25
C LYS A 504 -0.03 29.42 17.08
N ASP A 505 0.58 28.85 16.05
CA ASP A 505 2.00 29.04 15.74
C ASP A 505 2.26 30.52 15.42
N ASN A 506 1.37 31.18 14.66
CA ASN A 506 1.45 32.61 14.36
C ASN A 506 1.29 33.50 15.62
N GLN A 507 0.39 33.15 16.54
CA GLN A 507 0.21 33.90 17.80
C GLN A 507 1.44 33.86 18.71
N ASN A 508 2.29 32.84 18.57
CA ASN A 508 3.52 32.69 19.34
C ASN A 508 4.74 33.31 18.65
N MET A 509 4.62 33.74 17.38
CA MET A 509 5.71 34.40 16.68
C MET A 509 5.93 35.83 17.18
N ILE A 510 7.19 36.16 17.45
CA ILE A 510 7.58 37.51 17.82
C ILE A 510 7.52 38.36 16.54
N PRO A 511 6.85 39.54 16.55
CA PRO A 511 6.83 40.43 15.39
C PRO A 511 8.25 40.75 14.92
N GLU A 512 8.51 40.67 13.62
CA GLU A 512 9.79 41.08 13.04
C GLU A 512 9.95 42.60 13.25
N ILE A 513 10.92 43.01 14.08
CA ILE A 513 11.02 44.39 14.59
C ILE A 513 11.50 45.39 13.50
N ASN A 514 12.08 44.90 12.40
CA ASN A 514 12.72 45.70 11.35
C ASN A 514 12.25 45.31 9.93
N GLU A 515 10.94 45.24 9.69
CA GLU A 515 10.44 44.93 8.36
C GLU A 515 10.57 46.12 7.40
N ASN A 516 11.07 45.84 6.19
CA ASN A 516 11.07 46.78 5.07
C ASN A 516 9.63 47.12 4.64
N ASP A 517 9.32 48.39 4.34
CA ASP A 517 8.00 48.85 3.89
C ASP A 517 7.47 48.07 2.68
N GLU A 518 8.36 47.64 1.77
CA GLU A 518 8.02 46.78 0.63
C GLU A 518 7.51 45.41 1.09
N TYR A 519 8.22 44.79 2.04
CA TYR A 519 7.84 43.50 2.59
C TYR A 519 6.49 43.57 3.32
N ILE A 520 6.27 44.62 4.11
CA ILE A 520 4.97 44.89 4.77
C ILE A 520 3.86 44.99 3.72
N THR A 521 4.12 45.69 2.61
CA THR A 521 3.15 45.84 1.52
C THR A 521 2.86 44.49 0.85
N TYR A 522 3.89 43.70 0.55
CA TYR A 522 3.71 42.35 -0.01
C TYR A 522 2.92 41.43 0.91
N LYS A 523 3.14 41.48 2.24
CA LYS A 523 2.32 40.74 3.22
C LYS A 523 0.86 41.17 3.19
N LYS A 524 0.58 42.49 3.16
CA LYS A 524 -0.79 43.01 3.06
C LYS A 524 -1.49 42.52 1.78
N VAL A 525 -0.79 42.56 0.64
CA VAL A 525 -1.30 42.07 -0.63
C VAL A 525 -1.59 40.57 -0.55
N MET A 526 -0.62 39.76 -0.10
CA MET A 526 -0.79 38.31 0.03
C MET A 526 -1.94 37.93 0.96
N ASN A 527 -2.07 38.60 2.10
CA ASN A 527 -3.18 38.39 3.03
C ASN A 527 -4.53 38.69 2.36
N SER A 528 -4.62 39.77 1.59
CA SER A 528 -5.84 40.14 0.87
C SER A 528 -6.18 39.12 -0.22
N ILE A 529 -5.17 38.61 -0.93
CA ILE A 529 -5.32 37.52 -1.91
C ILE A 529 -5.84 36.25 -1.22
N ILE A 530 -5.29 35.87 -0.08
CA ILE A 530 -5.70 34.67 0.67
C ILE A 530 -7.16 34.74 1.10
N LEU A 531 -7.59 35.87 1.64
CA LEU A 531 -8.99 36.10 2.04
C LEU A 531 -9.93 35.95 0.82
N SER A 532 -9.59 36.64 -0.27
CA SER A 532 -10.35 36.58 -1.53
C SER A 532 -10.36 35.16 -2.11
N PHE A 533 -9.23 34.46 -2.07
CA PHE A 533 -9.08 33.10 -2.61
C PHE A 533 -9.85 32.07 -1.78
N ASN A 534 -9.91 32.23 -0.46
CA ASN A 534 -10.76 31.41 0.41
C ASN A 534 -12.24 31.59 0.05
N GLU A 535 -12.67 32.82 -0.22
CA GLU A 535 -14.07 33.17 -0.49
C GLU A 535 -14.53 32.84 -1.92
N SER A 536 -13.84 33.35 -2.95
CA SER A 536 -14.30 33.37 -4.35
C SER A 536 -13.40 32.67 -5.36
N ILE A 537 -12.28 32.05 -4.94
CA ILE A 537 -11.28 31.32 -5.77
C ILE A 537 -10.68 32.07 -6.97
N TYR A 538 -11.15 33.27 -7.29
CA TYR A 538 -10.61 34.21 -8.27
C TYR A 538 -10.65 35.62 -7.68
N LEU A 539 -9.90 36.55 -8.29
CA LEU A 539 -9.90 37.96 -7.92
C LEU A 539 -10.77 38.77 -8.87
N GLU A 540 -11.46 39.77 -8.34
CA GLU A 540 -12.12 40.74 -9.21
C GLU A 540 -11.07 41.61 -9.92
N LYS A 541 -11.39 42.02 -11.15
CA LYS A 541 -10.47 42.82 -11.96
C LYS A 541 -9.99 44.07 -11.23
N GLN A 542 -10.88 44.79 -10.56
CA GLN A 542 -10.52 45.99 -9.81
C GLN A 542 -9.59 45.70 -8.63
N GLU A 543 -9.82 44.61 -7.89
CA GLU A 543 -8.96 44.19 -6.78
C GLU A 543 -7.55 43.87 -7.28
N SER A 544 -7.47 43.13 -8.39
CA SER A 544 -6.18 42.78 -8.98
C SER A 544 -5.36 43.96 -9.48
N GLU A 545 -6.01 44.93 -10.13
CA GLU A 545 -5.36 46.16 -10.59
C GLU A 545 -4.84 46.96 -9.39
N ASN A 546 -5.55 46.94 -8.26
CA ASN A 546 -5.10 47.57 -7.03
C ASN A 546 -3.92 46.84 -6.40
N TYR A 547 -3.96 45.50 -6.33
CA TYR A 547 -2.87 44.69 -5.78
C TYR A 547 -1.59 44.83 -6.59
N ILE A 548 -1.66 44.81 -7.93
CA ILE A 548 -0.50 45.05 -8.81
C ILE A 548 0.10 46.44 -8.55
N LYS A 549 -0.75 47.48 -8.48
CA LYS A 549 -0.29 48.85 -8.18
C LYS A 549 0.41 48.93 -6.83
N MET A 550 -0.08 48.25 -5.80
CA MET A 550 0.58 48.19 -4.49
C MET A 550 1.97 47.54 -4.57
N CYS A 551 2.11 46.47 -5.36
CA CYS A 551 3.40 45.82 -5.58
C CYS A 551 4.41 46.68 -6.38
N ASP A 552 3.94 47.57 -7.26
CA ASP A 552 4.80 48.43 -8.10
C ASP A 552 5.13 49.80 -7.48
N TYR A 553 4.28 50.31 -6.59
CA TYR A 553 4.41 51.67 -6.04
C TYR A 553 5.73 51.89 -5.28
N HIS A 554 6.20 50.90 -4.54
CA HIS A 554 7.38 51.07 -3.69
C HIS A 554 8.72 51.00 -4.42
N SER A 555 8.78 50.35 -5.60
CA SER A 555 10.01 50.32 -6.41
C SER A 555 10.49 51.70 -6.86
N HIS A 556 9.62 52.72 -6.86
CA HIS A 556 9.96 54.08 -7.27
C HIS A 556 10.34 55.03 -6.13
N ILE A 557 9.93 54.74 -4.89
CA ILE A 557 10.19 55.63 -3.74
C ILE A 557 11.63 55.45 -3.21
N SER A 558 12.15 54.21 -3.26
CA SER A 558 13.52 53.91 -2.82
C SER A 558 14.58 54.60 -3.69
N GLU A 559 14.33 54.77 -5.00
CA GLU A 559 15.23 55.51 -5.91
C GLU A 559 15.22 57.02 -5.66
N LEU A 560 14.08 57.60 -5.27
CA LEU A 560 13.96 59.05 -5.11
C LEU A 560 14.68 59.56 -3.85
N ASN A 561 14.63 58.78 -2.76
CA ASN A 561 15.16 59.19 -1.45
C ASN A 561 16.69 59.06 -1.31
N ARG A 562 17.36 58.25 -2.14
CA ARG A 562 18.85 58.18 -2.14
C ARG A 562 19.54 59.42 -2.75
N SER A 563 18.79 60.31 -3.40
CA SER A 563 19.38 61.41 -4.20
C SER A 563 19.31 62.81 -3.57
N LYS A 564 18.74 62.98 -2.37
CA LYS A 564 18.60 64.31 -1.73
C LYS A 564 18.85 64.28 -0.22
N GLU A 565 20.08 64.01 0.17
CA GLU A 565 20.59 64.52 1.44
C GLU A 565 21.22 65.89 1.20
N THR A 566 20.38 66.92 1.16
CA THR A 566 20.82 68.28 1.44
C THR A 566 19.87 68.91 2.45
N ASN A 567 20.46 69.26 3.59
CA ASN A 567 19.95 70.11 4.68
C ASN A 567 18.78 71.02 4.28
N ASP A 568 17.70 71.00 5.07
CA ASP A 568 17.46 72.06 6.06
C ASP A 568 16.06 71.93 6.70
N ASN A 569 16.07 71.96 8.03
CA ASN A 569 15.13 72.62 8.94
C ASN A 569 13.60 72.48 8.79
N LEU A 570 13.00 72.19 9.95
CA LEU A 570 11.69 72.62 10.45
C LEU A 570 10.43 71.96 9.86
N SER A 571 9.78 71.11 10.65
CA SER A 571 8.65 71.56 11.50
C SER A 571 8.02 70.37 12.24
N GLU A 572 7.94 70.48 13.56
CA GLU A 572 7.19 69.56 14.41
C GLU A 572 5.69 69.77 14.17
N SER A 573 5.05 68.83 13.48
CA SER A 573 3.58 68.74 13.45
C SER A 573 3.14 67.36 13.98
N VAL A 574 2.14 67.43 14.86
CA VAL A 574 1.69 66.38 15.78
C VAL A 574 1.09 65.18 15.02
N SER A 575 1.80 64.05 14.99
CA SER A 575 1.30 62.78 14.43
C SER A 575 0.60 61.93 15.51
N SER A 576 -0.69 62.16 15.73
CA SER A 576 -1.49 61.32 16.65
C SER A 576 -2.23 60.16 15.96
N GLY A 577 -2.06 59.96 14.65
CA GLY A 577 -2.76 58.92 13.88
C GLY A 577 -2.08 57.54 13.80
N ASN A 578 -0.81 57.40 14.19
CA ASN A 578 -0.01 56.21 13.80
C ASN A 578 -0.16 54.98 14.73
N ASN A 579 -0.87 55.09 15.86
CA ASN A 579 -0.90 54.00 16.84
C ASN A 579 -1.87 52.86 16.46
N SER A 580 -2.98 53.14 15.77
CA SER A 580 -3.93 52.09 15.36
C SER A 580 -3.42 51.26 14.19
N GLU A 581 -2.71 51.89 13.24
CA GLU A 581 -2.13 51.19 12.09
C GLU A 581 -0.99 50.26 12.52
N LYS A 582 -0.15 50.69 13.47
CA LYS A 582 0.89 49.83 14.07
C LYS A 582 0.30 48.63 14.81
N ALA A 583 -0.82 48.80 15.51
CA ALA A 583 -1.50 47.69 16.19
C ALA A 583 -2.04 46.65 15.19
N TYR A 584 -2.63 47.10 14.07
CA TYR A 584 -3.10 46.21 13.00
C TYR A 584 -1.95 45.48 12.30
N LEU A 585 -0.84 46.19 12.01
CA LEU A 585 0.34 45.60 11.37
C LEU A 585 0.96 44.47 12.19
N SER A 586 0.96 44.61 13.53
CA SER A 586 1.49 43.56 14.42
C SER A 586 0.68 42.26 14.42
N GLN A 587 -0.50 42.24 13.80
CA GLN A 587 -1.36 41.07 13.69
C GLN A 587 -1.24 40.35 12.34
N ILE A 588 -0.56 40.95 11.35
CA ILE A 588 -0.43 40.33 10.03
C ILE A 588 0.58 39.18 10.12
N PRO A 589 0.19 37.95 9.72
CA PRO A 589 1.09 36.82 9.72
C PRO A 589 2.34 37.04 8.86
N THR A 590 3.42 36.32 9.16
CA THR A 590 4.63 36.32 8.33
C THR A 590 4.30 35.88 6.90
N PHE A 591 5.11 36.30 5.91
CA PHE A 591 4.85 35.92 4.51
C PHE A 591 4.87 34.39 4.33
N GLN A 592 5.73 33.68 5.06
CA GLN A 592 5.74 32.21 5.12
C GLN A 592 4.43 31.61 5.62
N THR A 593 3.86 32.19 6.69
CA THR A 593 2.57 31.77 7.23
C THR A 593 1.45 32.00 6.21
N LEU A 594 1.49 33.13 5.49
CA LEU A 594 0.56 33.43 4.40
C LEU A 594 0.70 32.44 3.23
N LEU A 595 1.92 32.10 2.81
CA LEU A 595 2.15 31.05 1.81
C LEU A 595 1.59 29.69 2.27
N THR A 596 1.75 29.36 3.55
CA THR A 596 1.19 28.13 4.14
C THR A 596 -0.34 28.13 4.05
N TRP A 597 -0.97 29.25 4.36
CA TRP A 597 -2.41 29.42 4.17
C TRP A 597 -2.84 29.24 2.73
N PHE A 598 -2.13 29.87 1.78
CA PHE A 598 -2.41 29.71 0.36
C PHE A 598 -2.32 28.25 -0.10
N CYS A 599 -1.23 27.55 0.27
CA CYS A 599 -1.08 26.12 -0.03
C CYS A 599 -2.20 25.29 0.59
N LEU A 600 -2.53 25.51 1.86
CA LEU A 600 -3.55 24.76 2.57
C LEU A 600 -4.95 24.95 1.96
N ILE A 601 -5.30 26.19 1.58
CA ILE A 601 -6.55 26.51 0.87
C ILE A 601 -6.58 25.84 -0.51
N TYR A 602 -5.48 25.91 -1.24
CA TYR A 602 -5.39 25.29 -2.56
C TYR A 602 -5.53 23.77 -2.47
N GLU A 603 -4.81 23.12 -1.56
CA GLU A 603 -4.86 21.67 -1.34
C GLU A 603 -6.27 21.22 -0.95
N MET A 604 -6.94 21.95 -0.06
CA MET A 604 -8.33 21.67 0.31
C MET A 604 -9.26 21.78 -0.90
N LYS A 605 -9.26 22.92 -1.59
CA LYS A 605 -10.25 23.23 -2.64
C LYS A 605 -10.05 22.45 -3.95
N PHE A 606 -8.81 22.13 -4.30
CA PHE A 606 -8.48 21.59 -5.63
C PHE A 606 -7.93 20.16 -5.62
N ILE A 607 -7.42 19.68 -4.49
CA ILE A 607 -6.89 18.31 -4.41
C ILE A 607 -7.87 17.39 -3.67
N PHE A 608 -8.29 17.74 -2.45
CA PHE A 608 -8.95 16.79 -1.56
C PHE A 608 -10.46 16.95 -1.38
N ASP A 609 -10.99 18.15 -1.50
CA ASP A 609 -12.40 18.45 -1.22
C ASP A 609 -13.05 19.15 -2.43
N HIS A 610 -14.04 19.99 -2.16
CA HIS A 610 -14.76 20.77 -3.14
C HIS A 610 -14.28 22.23 -3.16
N MET A 611 -14.41 22.87 -4.32
CA MET A 611 -14.05 24.28 -4.47
C MET A 611 -14.85 25.24 -3.58
N ASN A 612 -16.04 24.82 -3.15
CA ASN A 612 -16.90 25.57 -2.23
C ASN A 612 -16.48 25.43 -0.76
N SER A 613 -15.49 24.59 -0.45
CA SER A 613 -14.99 24.43 0.91
C SER A 613 -14.23 25.68 1.31
N GLN A 614 -14.50 26.17 2.52
CA GLN A 614 -13.93 27.39 3.06
C GLN A 614 -13.47 27.13 4.48
N PHE A 615 -12.33 27.70 4.84
CA PHE A 615 -12.00 27.83 6.25
C PHE A 615 -12.93 28.84 6.90
N GLY A 616 -13.25 28.64 8.18
CA GLY A 616 -13.91 29.65 8.99
C GLY A 616 -13.08 30.95 9.05
N LYS A 617 -13.66 32.04 9.55
CA LYS A 617 -12.95 33.32 9.66
C LYS A 617 -11.69 33.16 10.54
N PHE A 618 -10.53 33.49 9.98
CA PHE A 618 -9.22 33.45 10.65
C PHE A 618 -8.55 34.83 10.64
#